data_AF-A0A383VWV6-F1
#
_entry.id   AF-A0A383VWV6-F1
#
_cell.length_a   1.000
_cell.length_b   1.000
_cell.length_c   1.000
_cell.angle_alpha   90.00
_cell.angle_beta   90.00
_cell.angle_gamma   90.00
#
_symmetry.space_group_name_H-M   'P 1'
#
loop_
_entity.id
_entity.type
_entity.pdbx_description
1 polymer ?
#
loop_
_entity_poly.entity_id
_entity_poly.type
_entity_poly.pdbx_seq_one_letter_code
_entity_poly.pdbx_strand_id
1 'polypeptide(L)'
;MRMKRAGDVDVDSDLLCAFDNSTGTFALSRVLSKETVLLQGLYAPFTMTGNLVVNGVLVSAHSDWYLDRVMPQSHVHRLPAIYQATMAPARLAYRLGGAPLMEFLDSKLHLVELASAVSL
;
A
#
# COMPACT_ATOMS: atom_id res chain seq x y z
N MET A 1 15.72 3.47 -2.97
CA MET A 1 15.25 2.40 -2.08
C MET A 1 14.23 1.56 -2.85
N ARG A 2 14.31 0.23 -2.80
CA ARG A 2 13.39 -0.66 -3.52
C ARG A 2 12.37 -1.21 -2.53
N MET A 3 11.08 -1.06 -2.82
CA MET A 3 10.02 -1.70 -2.02
C MET A 3 10.05 -3.21 -2.24
N LYS A 4 9.96 -3.97 -1.16
CA LYS A 4 9.93 -5.44 -1.12
C LYS A 4 8.64 -5.86 -0.40
N ARG A 5 8.00 -6.95 -0.82
CA ARG A 5 6.80 -7.45 -0.12
C ARG A 5 7.18 -7.84 1.30
N ALA A 6 6.29 -7.60 2.25
CA ALA A 6 6.52 -7.98 3.65
C ALA A 6 6.80 -9.49 3.78
N GLY A 7 6.11 -10.32 2.98
CA GLY A 7 6.31 -11.77 2.88
C GLY A 7 7.69 -12.19 2.38
N ASP A 8 8.38 -11.34 1.61
CA ASP A 8 9.70 -11.65 1.05
C ASP A 8 10.85 -11.09 1.89
N VAL A 9 10.57 -10.23 2.88
CA VAL A 9 11.60 -9.68 3.77
C VAL A 9 12.33 -10.80 4.51
N ASP A 10 13.66 -10.75 4.47
CA ASP A 10 14.56 -11.73 5.06
C ASP A 10 15.18 -11.17 6.36
N VAL A 11 15.32 -12.04 7.35
CA VAL A 11 15.86 -11.67 8.67
C VAL A 11 17.38 -11.58 8.56
N ASP A 12 18.00 -10.66 9.29
CA ASP A 12 19.44 -10.38 9.29
C ASP A 12 20.04 -9.80 7.99
N SER A 13 19.53 -10.16 6.80
CA SER A 13 20.08 -9.67 5.52
C SER A 13 19.42 -8.38 5.03
N ASP A 14 18.11 -8.21 5.25
CA ASP A 14 17.41 -7.01 4.79
C ASP A 14 17.49 -5.87 5.83
N LEU A 15 17.50 -4.65 5.31
CA LEU A 15 17.39 -3.42 6.07
C LEU A 15 16.07 -2.71 5.75
N LEU A 16 15.40 -2.23 6.78
CA LEU A 16 14.22 -1.36 6.68
C LEU A 16 14.62 0.09 6.81
N CYS A 17 13.87 0.98 6.18
CA CYS A 17 14.00 2.42 6.42
C CYS A 17 13.12 2.79 7.59
N ALA A 18 13.74 3.00 8.74
CA ALA A 18 13.11 3.45 9.97
C ALA A 18 13.09 4.97 10.02
N PHE A 19 11.98 5.53 10.46
CA PHE A 19 11.81 6.95 10.74
C PHE A 19 12.01 7.19 12.24
N ASP A 20 12.96 8.07 12.57
CA ASP A 20 13.19 8.50 13.93
C ASP A 20 12.38 9.79 14.19
N ASN A 21 11.33 9.65 15.01
CA ASN A 21 10.46 10.77 15.39
C ASN A 21 11.20 11.86 16.18
N SER A 22 12.31 11.54 16.84
CA SER A 22 13.05 12.51 17.66
C SER A 22 13.94 13.42 16.81
N THR A 23 14.53 12.88 15.74
CA THR A 23 15.41 13.62 14.83
C THR A 23 14.69 14.07 13.55
N GLY A 24 13.53 13.49 13.23
CA GLY A 24 12.80 13.74 11.99
C GLY A 24 13.51 13.16 10.76
N THR A 25 14.38 12.16 10.95
CA THR A 25 15.23 11.61 9.89
C THR A 25 14.94 10.14 9.64
N PHE A 26 15.41 9.66 8.48
CA PHE A 26 15.34 8.26 8.12
C PHE A 26 16.70 7.59 8.27
N ALA A 27 16.71 6.38 8.83
CA ALA A 27 17.89 5.55 8.99
C ALA A 27 17.60 4.11 8.58
N LEU A 28 18.64 3.38 8.17
CA LEU A 28 18.51 1.95 7.90
C LEU A 28 18.59 1.17 9.22
N SER A 29 17.64 0.26 9.42
CA SER A 29 17.55 -0.60 10.60
C SER A 29 17.42 -2.07 10.17
N ARG A 30 18.09 -2.96 10.90
CA ARG A 30 18.12 -4.40 10.56
C ARG A 30 16.86 -5.11 11.05
N VAL A 31 16.36 -6.04 10.23
CA VAL A 31 15.28 -6.95 10.63
C VAL A 31 15.83 -8.01 11.55
N LEU A 32 15.35 -8.07 12.79
CA LEU A 32 15.79 -9.04 13.80
C LEU A 32 14.86 -10.26 13.91
N SER A 33 13.60 -10.09 13.54
CA SER A 33 12.60 -11.14 13.59
C SER A 33 11.45 -10.86 12.62
N LYS A 34 10.71 -11.90 12.29
CA LYS A 34 9.52 -11.86 11.45
C LYS A 34 8.55 -12.94 11.92
N GLU A 35 7.29 -12.56 12.12
CA GLU A 35 6.22 -13.49 12.48
C GLU A 35 4.96 -13.20 11.67
N THR A 36 4.05 -14.17 11.59
CA THR A 36 2.72 -14.00 11.03
C THR A 36 1.69 -14.10 12.14
N VAL A 37 0.85 -13.07 12.29
CA VAL A 37 -0.22 -13.02 13.29
C VAL A 37 -1.58 -12.88 12.61
N LEU A 38 -2.59 -13.50 13.21
CA LEU A 38 -3.99 -13.30 12.82
C LEU A 38 -4.62 -12.23 13.73
N LEU A 39 -5.06 -11.13 13.13
CA LEU A 39 -5.67 -10.00 13.83
C LEU A 39 -7.00 -9.61 13.17
N GLN A 40 -7.83 -8.85 13.89
CA GLN A 40 -9.11 -8.38 13.39
C GLN A 40 -8.98 -7.00 12.71
N GLY A 41 -9.43 -6.92 11.46
CA GLY A 41 -9.49 -5.67 10.69
C GLY A 41 -8.17 -5.31 9.98
N LEU A 42 -8.28 -4.46 8.95
CA LEU A 42 -7.16 -3.92 8.19
C LEU A 42 -7.45 -2.46 7.83
N TYR A 43 -6.45 -1.59 7.93
CA TYR A 43 -6.54 -0.20 7.51
C TYR A 43 -5.33 0.17 6.64
N ALA A 44 -5.58 0.55 5.39
CA ALA A 44 -4.55 0.88 4.40
C ALA A 44 -4.93 2.18 3.64
N PRO A 45 -4.65 3.36 4.23
CA PRO A 45 -5.00 4.62 3.61
C PRO A 45 -4.08 4.94 2.42
N PHE A 46 -4.66 5.50 1.36
CA PHE A 46 -3.89 5.97 0.19
C PHE A 46 -3.49 7.44 0.35
N THR A 47 -2.18 7.69 0.39
CA THR A 47 -1.63 9.05 0.29
C THR A 47 -1.36 9.40 -1.18
N MET A 48 -1.18 10.70 -1.46
CA MET A 48 -0.83 11.17 -2.80
C MET A 48 0.54 10.67 -3.28
N THR A 49 1.46 10.42 -2.36
CA THR A 49 2.80 9.90 -2.67
C THR A 49 2.84 8.38 -2.74
N GLY A 50 1.81 7.70 -2.23
CA GLY A 50 1.77 6.24 -2.13
C GLY A 50 2.72 5.68 -1.06
N ASN A 51 3.24 6.52 -0.17
CA ASN A 51 4.09 6.13 0.96
C ASN A 51 3.46 6.53 2.28
N LEU A 52 3.76 5.76 3.32
CA LEU A 52 3.29 5.91 4.69
C LEU A 52 4.45 5.69 5.66
N VAL A 53 4.38 6.30 6.84
CA VAL A 53 5.18 5.89 8.00
C VAL A 53 4.23 5.25 9.00
N VAL A 54 4.42 3.96 9.27
CA VAL A 54 3.60 3.18 10.21
C VAL A 54 4.52 2.58 11.25
N ASN A 55 4.26 2.86 12.54
CA ASN A 55 5.09 2.39 13.65
C ASN A 55 6.59 2.70 13.47
N GLY A 56 6.92 3.86 12.89
CA GLY A 56 8.30 4.27 12.64
C GLY A 56 8.98 3.57 11.46
N VAL A 57 8.24 2.89 10.57
CA VAL A 57 8.80 2.25 9.36
C VAL A 57 8.19 2.88 8.11
N LEU A 58 9.03 3.22 7.14
CA LEU A 58 8.60 3.64 5.82
C LEU A 58 8.04 2.45 5.04
N VAL A 59 6.77 2.54 4.66
CA VAL A 59 6.07 1.51 3.90
C VAL A 59 5.35 2.11 2.71
N SER A 60 5.00 1.27 1.73
CA SER A 60 4.09 1.69 0.66
C SER A 60 2.65 1.65 1.16
N ALA A 61 1.81 2.54 0.63
CA ALA A 61 0.35 2.48 0.77
C ALA A 61 -0.28 1.32 -0.03
N HIS A 62 0.51 0.65 -0.88
CA HIS A 62 0.06 -0.49 -1.68
C HIS A 62 0.42 -1.82 -0.99
N SER A 63 -0.57 -2.69 -0.85
CA SER A 63 -0.38 -4.11 -0.51
C SER A 63 -0.29 -4.96 -1.78
N ASP A 64 -0.02 -6.26 -1.61
CA ASP A 64 -0.42 -7.23 -2.62
C ASP A 64 -1.91 -7.05 -2.90
N TRP A 65 -2.25 -7.06 -4.19
CA TRP A 65 -3.58 -6.75 -4.65
C TRP A 65 -4.09 -7.87 -5.56
N TYR A 66 -5.33 -7.75 -6.00
CA TYR A 66 -6.13 -8.87 -6.51
C TYR A 66 -5.52 -9.60 -7.73
N LEU A 67 -4.71 -8.93 -8.55
CA LEU A 67 -4.05 -9.57 -9.69
C LEU A 67 -2.69 -10.19 -9.33
N ASP A 68 -2.08 -9.85 -8.21
CA ASP A 68 -0.74 -10.30 -7.85
C ASP A 68 -0.63 -11.82 -7.66
N ARG A 69 -1.73 -12.48 -7.30
CA ARG A 69 -1.78 -13.94 -7.09
C ARG A 69 -2.01 -14.73 -8.38
N VAL A 70 -2.69 -14.13 -9.35
CA VAL A 70 -3.14 -14.82 -10.57
C VAL A 70 -2.30 -14.46 -11.79
N MET A 71 -1.52 -13.37 -11.73
CA MET A 71 -0.72 -12.92 -12.87
C MET A 71 0.47 -13.86 -13.11
N PRO A 72 0.64 -14.38 -14.35
CA PRO A 72 1.82 -15.16 -14.70
C PRO A 72 3.11 -14.34 -14.51
N GLN A 73 4.19 -14.99 -14.07
CA GLN A 73 5.50 -14.33 -13.84
C GLN A 73 5.98 -13.51 -15.04
N SER A 74 5.69 -13.97 -16.27
CA SER A 74 6.03 -13.26 -17.51
C SER A 74 5.35 -11.90 -17.65
N HIS A 75 4.27 -11.62 -16.92
CA HIS A 75 3.46 -10.41 -17.03
C HIS A 75 3.41 -9.57 -15.74
N VAL A 76 4.07 -9.99 -14.66
CA VAL A 76 4.14 -9.25 -13.38
C VAL A 76 4.66 -7.81 -13.59
N HIS A 77 5.54 -7.59 -14.56
CA HIS A 77 6.05 -6.25 -14.92
C HIS A 77 4.96 -5.26 -15.37
N ARG A 78 3.76 -5.73 -15.75
CA ARG A 78 2.62 -4.89 -16.16
C ARG A 78 1.72 -4.48 -15.01
N LEU A 79 1.77 -5.21 -13.88
CA LEU A 79 0.91 -4.95 -12.71
C LEU A 79 0.99 -3.49 -12.22
N PRO A 80 2.19 -2.85 -12.14
CA PRO A 80 2.25 -1.45 -11.74
C PRO A 80 1.42 -0.54 -12.64
N ALA A 81 1.50 -0.72 -13.97
CA ALA A 81 0.74 0.11 -14.90
C ALA A 81 -0.77 -0.13 -14.82
N ILE A 82 -1.18 -1.40 -14.66
CA ILE A 82 -2.59 -1.78 -14.50
C ILE A 82 -3.16 -1.12 -13.24
N TYR A 83 -2.51 -1.29 -12.10
CA TYR A 83 -2.96 -0.70 -10.84
C TYR A 83 -2.96 0.82 -10.87
N GLN A 84 -1.96 1.44 -11.51
CA GLN A 84 -1.98 2.88 -11.71
C GLN A 84 -3.16 3.34 -12.57
N ALA A 85 -3.50 2.60 -13.64
CA ALA A 85 -4.66 2.90 -14.46
C ALA A 85 -5.98 2.72 -13.69
N THR A 86 -6.13 1.64 -12.93
CA THR A 86 -7.32 1.38 -12.09
C THR A 86 -7.55 2.49 -11.07
N MET A 87 -6.48 3.02 -10.46
CA MET A 87 -6.58 4.09 -9.45
C MET A 87 -6.62 5.51 -10.03
N ALA A 88 -6.35 5.70 -11.32
CA ALA A 88 -6.30 7.04 -11.92
C ALA A 88 -7.64 7.81 -11.83
N PRO A 89 -8.82 7.20 -12.06
CA PRO A 89 -10.10 7.89 -11.91
C PRO A 89 -10.34 8.39 -10.48
N ALA A 90 -10.06 7.55 -9.47
CA ALA A 90 -10.22 7.93 -8.07
C ALA A 90 -9.29 9.10 -7.68
N ARG A 91 -8.03 9.09 -8.14
CA ARG A 91 -7.11 10.21 -7.93
C ARG A 91 -7.56 11.48 -8.64
N LEU A 92 -8.11 11.37 -9.84
CA LEU A 92 -8.65 12.52 -10.56
C LEU A 92 -9.85 13.13 -9.82
N ALA A 93 -10.79 12.29 -9.37
CA ALA A 93 -11.92 12.73 -8.57
C ALA A 93 -11.45 13.44 -7.29
N TYR A 94 -10.53 12.84 -6.54
CA TYR A 94 -9.98 13.49 -5.34
C TYR A 94 -9.31 14.83 -5.66
N ARG A 95 -8.57 14.94 -6.77
CA ARG A 95 -7.95 16.22 -7.18
C ARG A 95 -8.97 17.30 -7.54
N LEU A 96 -10.14 16.92 -8.07
CA LEU A 96 -11.18 17.86 -8.48
C LEU A 96 -12.04 18.35 -7.32
N GLY A 97 -12.35 17.48 -6.35
CA GLY A 97 -13.34 17.79 -5.31
C GLY A 97 -12.99 17.33 -3.90
N GLY A 98 -11.76 16.84 -3.68
CA GLY A 98 -11.27 16.42 -2.37
C GLY A 98 -12.09 15.29 -1.73
N ALA A 99 -12.07 15.25 -0.40
CA ALA A 99 -12.85 14.30 0.39
C ALA A 99 -14.38 14.37 0.12
N PRO A 100 -15.02 15.56 0.04
CA PRO A 100 -16.47 15.63 -0.20
C PRO A 100 -16.93 14.94 -1.49
N LEU A 101 -16.17 15.09 -2.58
CA LEU A 101 -16.51 14.40 -3.83
C LEU A 101 -16.31 12.89 -3.73
N MET A 102 -15.27 12.44 -3.03
CA MET A 102 -15.05 11.01 -2.82
C MET A 102 -16.15 10.38 -1.96
N GLU A 103 -16.58 11.04 -0.89
CA GLU A 103 -17.71 10.60 -0.06
C GLU A 103 -19.01 10.53 -0.87
N PHE A 104 -19.26 11.53 -1.72
CA PHE A 104 -20.41 11.51 -2.63
C PHE A 104 -20.35 10.33 -3.60
N LEU A 105 -19.21 10.11 -4.27
CA LEU A 105 -19.04 9.01 -5.21
C LEU A 105 -19.19 7.65 -4.54
N ASP A 106 -18.60 7.48 -3.35
CA ASP A 106 -18.74 6.25 -2.58
C ASP A 106 -20.20 5.98 -2.21
N SER A 107 -20.96 7.01 -1.79
CA SER A 107 -22.39 6.89 -1.48
C SER A 107 -23.27 6.42 -2.67
N LYS A 108 -22.78 6.59 -3.91
CA LYS A 108 -23.51 6.23 -5.14
C LYS A 108 -23.03 4.94 -5.76
N LEU A 109 -21.73 4.67 -5.67
CA LEU A 109 -21.06 3.59 -6.39
C LEU A 109 -20.57 2.47 -5.48
N HIS A 110 -20.67 2.63 -4.15
CA HIS A 110 -20.18 1.66 -3.15
C HIS A 110 -18.73 1.26 -3.43
N LEU A 111 -17.88 2.25 -3.73
CA LEU A 111 -16.51 2.04 -4.19
C LEU A 111 -15.68 1.29 -3.15
N VAL A 112 -15.87 1.59 -1.87
CA VAL A 112 -15.18 0.92 -0.76
C VAL A 112 -15.58 -0.55 -0.67
N GLU A 113 -16.86 -0.87 -0.83
CA GLU A 113 -17.37 -2.24 -0.76
C GLU A 113 -16.87 -3.07 -1.96
N LEU A 114 -16.93 -2.51 -3.17
CA LEU A 114 -16.39 -3.12 -4.37
C LEU A 114 -14.88 -3.36 -4.27
N ALA A 115 -14.11 -2.36 -3.81
CA ALA A 115 -12.68 -2.51 -3.61
C ALA A 115 -12.35 -3.59 -2.58
N SER A 116 -13.14 -3.68 -1.50
CA SER A 116 -12.98 -4.69 -0.45
C SER A 116 -13.27 -6.10 -0.97
N ALA A 117 -14.32 -6.27 -1.79
CA ALA A 117 -14.67 -7.55 -2.39
C ALA A 117 -13.59 -8.08 -3.34
N VAL A 118 -12.89 -7.17 -4.01
CA VAL A 118 -11.84 -7.51 -4.97
C VAL A 118 -10.48 -7.71 -4.28
N SER A 119 -10.21 -7.07 -3.14
CA SER A 119 -8.88 -7.09 -2.48
C SER A 119 -8.58 -8.32 -1.62
N LEU A 120 -9.36 -9.41 -1.76
CA LEU A 120 -9.18 -10.69 -1.05
C LEU A 120 -8.36 -11.71 -1.86
#